data_AF-A0A2E9FLB1-F1
#
_entry.id   AF-A0A2E9FLB1-F1
#
_cell.length_a   1.000
_cell.length_b   1.000
_cell.length_c   1.000
_cell.angle_alpha   90.00
_cell.angle_beta   90.00
_cell.angle_gamma   90.00
#
_symmetry.space_group_name_H-M   'P 1'
#
loop_
_entity.id
_entity.type
_entity.pdbx_description
1 polymer ?
#
loop_
_entity_poly.entity_id
_entity_poly.type
_entity_poly.pdbx_seq_one_letter_code
_entity_poly.pdbx_strand_id
1 'polypeptide(L)'
;MQIAIIKDNKVESMGEHTELFPNVSFPASGPTSDWMTENSVMPVYMSRPYDRMTQKSISVDPYIEDNVVYLHKIEDLTDSEKAEAQTAETNRIAKLQRQERNRRLAETDWMACSDVTMSNDWKTYRQALRDITTHSNWPNLKVPDMDGSGDNDWPVKPS
;
A
#
# COMPACT_ATOMS: atom_id res chain seq x y z
N MET A 1 -16.51 -10.94 14.64
CA MET A 1 -15.14 -10.94 15.19
C MET A 1 -14.69 -12.37 15.33
N GLN A 2 -13.54 -12.71 14.74
CA GLN A 2 -12.93 -14.01 15.01
C GLN A 2 -12.36 -14.07 16.42
N ILE A 3 -12.62 -15.20 17.07
CA ILE A 3 -12.11 -15.52 18.40
C ILE A 3 -11.59 -16.96 18.43
N ALA A 4 -10.75 -17.23 19.40
CA ALA A 4 -10.19 -18.54 19.68
C ALA A 4 -10.60 -18.97 21.10
N ILE A 5 -11.07 -20.21 21.24
CA ILE A 5 -11.27 -20.85 22.54
C ILE A 5 -9.93 -21.46 22.97
N ILE A 6 -9.49 -21.12 24.17
CA ILE A 6 -8.19 -21.51 24.72
C ILE A 6 -8.38 -22.57 25.81
N LYS A 7 -7.62 -23.66 25.71
CA LYS A 7 -7.59 -24.74 26.70
C LYS A 7 -6.17 -25.21 26.90
N ASP A 8 -5.76 -25.36 28.15
CA ASP A 8 -4.38 -25.72 28.53
C ASP A 8 -3.32 -24.85 27.84
N ASN A 9 -3.61 -23.54 27.72
CA ASN A 9 -2.79 -22.54 27.04
C ASN A 9 -2.53 -22.84 25.55
N LYS A 10 -3.48 -23.53 24.89
CA LYS A 10 -3.47 -23.83 23.45
C LYS A 10 -4.79 -23.48 22.81
N VAL A 11 -4.75 -23.17 21.51
CA VAL A 11 -5.94 -22.94 20.71
C VAL A 11 -6.68 -24.27 20.49
N GLU A 12 -7.89 -24.40 21.05
CA GLU A 12 -8.74 -25.59 20.89
C GLU A 12 -9.62 -25.47 19.65
N SER A 13 -10.23 -24.30 19.44
CA SER A 13 -11.04 -24.00 18.26
C SER A 13 -11.01 -22.51 17.95
N MET A 14 -11.29 -22.15 16.70
CA MET A 14 -11.38 -20.76 16.24
C MET A 14 -12.54 -20.60 15.28
N GLY A 15 -13.15 -19.43 15.27
CA GLY A 15 -14.29 -19.13 14.42
C GLY A 15 -14.89 -17.78 14.70
N GLU A 16 -16.01 -17.47 14.05
CA GLU A 16 -16.77 -16.28 14.37
C GLU A 16 -17.43 -16.43 15.74
N HIS A 17 -17.34 -15.38 16.57
CA HIS A 17 -17.90 -15.37 17.92
C HIS A 17 -19.39 -15.78 17.99
N THR A 18 -20.20 -15.40 17.00
CA THR A 18 -21.62 -15.79 16.92
C THR A 18 -21.85 -17.26 16.56
N GLU A 19 -20.88 -17.90 15.89
CA GLU A 19 -20.97 -19.32 15.54
C GLU A 19 -20.50 -20.19 16.71
N LEU A 20 -19.45 -19.77 17.41
CA LEU A 20 -18.91 -20.47 18.57
C LEU A 20 -19.81 -20.33 19.81
N PHE A 21 -20.51 -19.20 19.94
CA PHE A 21 -21.43 -18.92 21.05
C PHE A 21 -22.81 -18.50 20.54
N PRO A 22 -23.56 -19.41 19.89
CA PRO A 22 -24.83 -19.07 19.23
C PRO A 22 -25.95 -18.66 20.20
N ASN A 23 -25.82 -19.03 21.48
CA ASN A 23 -26.79 -18.70 22.54
C ASN A 23 -26.37 -17.48 23.38
N VAL A 24 -25.34 -16.74 22.97
CA VAL A 24 -24.86 -15.53 23.65
C VAL A 24 -25.06 -14.33 22.74
N SER A 25 -25.73 -13.30 23.25
CA SER A 25 -25.91 -12.05 22.52
C SER A 25 -24.75 -11.11 22.82
N PHE A 26 -24.03 -10.71 21.78
CA PHE A 26 -22.93 -9.76 21.89
C PHE A 26 -23.35 -8.37 21.41
N PRO A 27 -22.75 -7.30 21.96
CA PRO A 27 -22.82 -5.96 21.38
C PRO A 27 -22.36 -5.96 19.92
N ALA A 28 -22.71 -4.93 19.15
CA ALA A 28 -22.24 -4.76 17.77
C ALA A 28 -20.70 -4.70 17.65
N SER A 29 -20.02 -4.27 18.72
CA SER A 29 -18.55 -4.28 18.83
C SER A 29 -17.94 -5.67 19.08
N GLY A 30 -18.78 -6.69 19.31
CA GLY A 30 -18.35 -8.04 19.68
C GLY A 30 -18.20 -8.26 21.19
N PRO A 31 -17.64 -9.40 21.60
CA PRO A 31 -17.42 -9.75 23.00
C PRO A 31 -16.50 -8.74 23.71
N THR A 32 -16.77 -8.45 24.98
CA THR A 32 -15.90 -7.57 25.80
C THR A 32 -14.65 -8.32 26.26
N SER A 33 -13.60 -7.59 26.64
CA SER A 33 -12.36 -8.16 27.19
C SER A 33 -12.61 -9.03 28.42
N ASP A 34 -13.50 -8.57 29.31
CA ASP A 34 -13.81 -9.24 30.57
C ASP A 34 -14.53 -10.57 30.29
N TRP A 35 -15.53 -10.54 29.40
CA TRP A 35 -16.24 -11.74 28.97
C TRP A 35 -15.29 -12.74 28.31
N MET A 36 -14.37 -12.28 27.45
CA MET A 36 -13.38 -13.14 26.82
C MET A 36 -12.46 -13.81 27.85
N THR A 37 -12.00 -13.06 28.86
CA THR A 37 -11.18 -13.60 29.94
C THR A 37 -11.92 -14.65 30.76
N GLU A 38 -13.18 -14.37 31.15
CA GLU A 38 -14.02 -15.28 31.93
C GLU A 38 -14.34 -16.58 31.19
N ASN A 39 -14.46 -16.52 29.86
CA ASN A 39 -14.79 -17.68 29.02
C ASN A 39 -13.56 -18.36 28.41
N SER A 40 -12.33 -17.97 28.83
CA SER A 40 -11.07 -18.50 28.28
C SER A 40 -10.99 -18.37 26.75
N VAL A 41 -11.42 -17.22 26.25
CA VAL A 41 -11.44 -16.84 24.85
C VAL A 41 -10.42 -15.73 24.60
N MET A 42 -9.74 -15.76 23.44
CA MET A 42 -8.87 -14.68 22.99
C MET A 42 -9.31 -14.17 21.61
N PRO A 43 -9.13 -12.88 21.30
CA PRO A 43 -9.34 -12.36 19.95
C PRO A 43 -8.31 -12.95 18.99
N VAL A 44 -8.74 -13.20 17.75
CA VAL A 44 -7.84 -13.65 16.67
C VAL A 44 -7.54 -12.47 15.75
N TYR A 45 -6.27 -12.11 15.63
CA TYR A 45 -5.81 -11.07 14.71
C TYR A 45 -5.01 -11.68 13.55
N MET A 46 -5.50 -11.42 12.34
CA MET A 46 -4.88 -11.93 11.11
C MET A 46 -3.76 -11.03 10.60
N SER A 47 -3.78 -9.74 10.96
CA SER A 47 -2.85 -8.74 10.43
C SER A 47 -2.07 -8.07 11.56
N ARG A 48 -0.77 -7.92 11.32
CA ARG A 48 0.12 -7.04 12.09
C ARG A 48 0.69 -6.00 11.13
N PRO A 49 0.94 -4.77 11.58
CA PRO A 49 1.70 -3.82 10.79
C PRO A 49 3.10 -4.38 10.54
N TYR A 50 3.57 -4.30 9.30
CA TYR A 50 4.92 -4.66 8.91
C TYR A 50 5.35 -3.78 7.73
N ASP A 51 6.66 -3.61 7.56
CA ASP A 51 7.24 -2.89 6.44
C ASP A 51 7.38 -3.84 5.23
N ARG A 52 6.68 -3.57 4.13
CA ARG A 52 6.67 -4.42 2.94
C ARG A 52 7.98 -4.42 2.16
N MET A 53 8.88 -3.48 2.44
CA MET A 53 10.19 -3.39 1.79
C MET A 53 11.25 -4.20 2.52
N THR A 54 11.00 -4.55 3.78
CA THR A 54 11.99 -5.21 4.64
C THR A 54 11.47 -6.49 5.30
N GLN A 55 10.16 -6.68 5.36
CA GLN A 55 9.50 -7.78 6.06
C GLN A 55 8.39 -8.43 5.22
N LYS A 56 8.06 -9.67 5.55
CA LYS A 56 6.91 -10.43 5.04
C LYS A 56 6.09 -11.01 6.16
N SER A 57 4.80 -11.19 5.87
CA SER A 57 3.88 -11.92 6.73
C SER A 57 3.71 -13.34 6.19
N ILE A 58 4.07 -14.33 6.99
CA ILE A 58 3.93 -15.75 6.66
C ILE A 58 2.79 -16.37 7.46
N SER A 59 2.00 -17.24 6.83
CA SER A 59 0.98 -18.03 7.55
C SER A 59 1.68 -19.09 8.39
N VAL A 60 1.29 -19.21 9.65
CA VAL A 60 1.84 -20.19 10.60
C VAL A 60 0.72 -20.82 11.42
N ASP A 61 1.04 -21.87 12.16
CA ASP A 61 0.12 -22.42 13.15
C ASP A 61 -0.25 -21.36 14.21
N PRO A 62 -1.47 -21.39 14.75
CA PRO A 62 -1.94 -20.41 15.72
C PRO A 62 -1.00 -20.34 16.93
N TYR A 63 -0.57 -19.13 17.28
CA TYR A 63 0.22 -18.88 18.48
C TYR A 63 -0.38 -17.73 19.29
N ILE A 64 -0.14 -17.78 20.60
CA ILE A 64 -0.59 -16.77 21.54
C ILE A 64 0.56 -15.80 21.82
N GLU A 65 0.35 -14.51 21.61
CA GLU A 65 1.25 -13.42 21.98
C GLU A 65 0.40 -12.27 22.53
N ASP A 66 0.77 -11.73 23.70
CA ASP A 66 0.07 -10.61 24.36
C ASP A 66 -1.47 -10.79 24.48
N ASN A 67 -1.93 -11.99 24.87
CA ASN A 67 -3.35 -12.39 24.96
C ASN A 67 -4.14 -12.30 23.65
N VAL A 68 -3.45 -12.34 22.51
CA VAL A 68 -4.03 -12.39 21.17
C VAL A 68 -3.56 -13.65 20.47
N VAL A 69 -4.46 -14.27 19.70
CA VAL A 69 -4.09 -15.38 18.81
C VAL A 69 -3.74 -14.83 17.44
N TYR A 70 -2.55 -15.16 16.96
CA TYR A 70 -2.08 -14.81 15.63
C TYR A 70 -2.00 -16.03 14.73
N LEU A 71 -2.37 -15.84 13.47
CA LEU A 71 -2.26 -16.84 12.39
C LEU A 71 -1.11 -16.55 11.43
N HIS A 72 -0.41 -15.44 11.66
CA HIS A 72 0.67 -14.98 10.83
C HIS A 72 1.87 -14.55 11.67
N LYS A 73 3.07 -14.79 11.16
CA LYS A 73 4.32 -14.33 11.75
C LYS A 73 4.98 -13.32 10.82
N ILE A 74 5.61 -12.32 11.39
CA ILE A 74 6.40 -11.34 10.64
C ILE A 74 7.85 -11.80 10.65
N GLU A 75 8.42 -11.92 9.46
CA GLU A 75 9.81 -12.29 9.25
C GLU A 75 10.49 -11.29 8.32
N ASP A 76 11.80 -11.13 8.44
CA ASP A 76 12.56 -10.28 7.54
C ASP A 76 12.63 -10.90 6.13
N LEU A 77 12.60 -10.04 5.12
CA LEU A 77 12.86 -10.42 3.74
C LEU A 77 14.32 -10.83 3.59
N THR A 78 14.54 -11.85 2.76
CA THR A 78 15.86 -12.16 2.23
C THR A 78 16.34 -11.04 1.29
N ASP A 79 17.64 -10.98 1.03
CA ASP A 79 18.20 -9.96 0.13
C ASP A 79 17.63 -10.04 -1.30
N SER A 80 17.32 -11.26 -1.77
CA SER A 80 16.64 -11.47 -3.06
C SER A 80 15.23 -10.89 -3.05
N GLU A 81 14.44 -11.17 -2.01
CA GLU A 81 13.08 -10.64 -1.89
C GLU A 81 13.07 -9.11 -1.74
N LYS A 82 14.05 -8.52 -1.02
CA LYS A 82 14.23 -7.05 -0.96
C LYS A 82 14.50 -6.46 -2.34
N ALA A 83 15.35 -7.11 -3.14
CA ALA A 83 15.63 -6.66 -4.50
C ALA A 83 14.38 -6.75 -5.40
N GLU A 84 13.58 -7.79 -5.26
CA GLU A 84 12.29 -7.92 -5.94
C GLU A 84 11.29 -6.85 -5.51
N ALA A 85 11.15 -6.60 -4.20
CA ALA A 85 10.30 -5.54 -3.67
C ALA A 85 10.72 -4.16 -4.18
N GLN A 86 12.02 -3.87 -4.18
CA GLN A 86 12.58 -2.63 -4.72
C GLN A 86 12.31 -2.49 -6.23
N THR A 87 12.42 -3.58 -6.98
CA THR A 87 12.12 -3.61 -8.43
C THR A 87 10.63 -3.36 -8.68
N ALA A 88 9.75 -4.01 -7.92
CA ALA A 88 8.31 -3.83 -8.00
C ALA A 88 7.92 -2.37 -7.68
N GLU A 89 8.50 -1.78 -6.63
CA GLU A 89 8.25 -0.39 -6.26
C GLU A 89 8.76 0.59 -7.33
N THR A 90 9.97 0.37 -7.84
CA THR A 90 10.53 1.16 -8.94
C THR A 90 9.61 1.11 -10.17
N ASN A 91 9.09 -0.07 -10.52
CA ASN A 91 8.13 -0.24 -11.62
C ASN A 91 6.79 0.47 -11.35
N ARG A 92 6.31 0.44 -10.11
CA ARG A 92 5.09 1.13 -9.68
C ARG A 92 5.24 2.64 -9.84
N ILE A 93 6.34 3.21 -9.34
CA ILE A 93 6.65 4.64 -9.47
C ILE A 93 6.78 5.00 -10.96
N ALA A 94 7.54 4.23 -11.74
CA ALA A 94 7.69 4.46 -13.18
C ALA A 94 6.34 4.46 -13.93
N LYS A 95 5.40 3.59 -13.53
CA LYS A 95 4.04 3.57 -14.08
C LYS A 95 3.29 4.86 -13.76
N LEU A 96 3.34 5.33 -12.52
CA LEU A 96 2.70 6.58 -12.11
C LEU A 96 3.27 7.79 -12.86
N GLN A 97 4.59 7.88 -13.00
CA GLN A 97 5.22 8.98 -13.75
C GLN A 97 4.85 8.95 -15.23
N ARG A 98 4.76 7.77 -15.85
CA ARG A 98 4.27 7.64 -17.24
C ARG A 98 2.81 8.08 -17.37
N GLN A 99 1.97 7.80 -16.38
CA GLN A 99 0.58 8.27 -16.36
C GLN A 99 0.53 9.80 -16.27
N GLU A 100 1.32 10.41 -15.39
CA GLU A 100 1.40 11.87 -15.27
C GLU A 100 1.90 12.53 -16.57
N ARG A 101 2.94 11.97 -17.18
CA ARG A 101 3.41 12.40 -18.50
C ARG A 101 2.30 12.36 -19.54
N ASN A 102 1.58 11.24 -19.62
CA ASN A 102 0.49 11.08 -20.58
C ASN A 102 -0.64 12.07 -20.31
N ARG A 103 -0.96 12.35 -19.03
CA ARG A 103 -1.94 13.37 -18.62
C ARG A 103 -1.54 14.75 -19.15
N ARG A 104 -0.29 15.19 -18.93
CA ARG A 104 0.23 16.49 -19.41
C ARG A 104 0.28 16.60 -20.94
N LEU A 105 0.59 15.50 -21.63
CA LEU A 105 0.54 15.44 -23.10
C LEU A 105 -0.92 15.55 -23.60
N ALA A 106 -1.87 14.88 -22.94
CA ALA A 106 -3.27 14.93 -23.32
C ALA A 106 -3.88 16.34 -23.17
N GLU A 107 -3.51 17.08 -22.11
CA GLU A 107 -3.94 18.48 -21.92
C GLU A 107 -3.55 19.41 -23.09
N THR A 108 -2.48 19.05 -23.81
CA THR A 108 -1.92 19.88 -24.88
C THR A 108 -2.19 19.31 -26.26
N ASP A 109 -3.00 18.26 -26.35
CA ASP A 109 -3.18 17.52 -27.60
C ASP A 109 -4.04 18.26 -28.63
N TRP A 110 -5.00 19.06 -28.17
CA TRP A 110 -5.84 19.90 -29.03
C TRP A 110 -5.04 20.93 -29.85
N MET A 111 -3.84 21.32 -29.41
CA MET A 111 -2.95 22.21 -30.16
C MET A 111 -2.27 21.55 -31.35
N ALA A 112 -2.34 20.21 -31.45
CA ALA A 112 -1.83 19.46 -32.57
C ALA A 112 -2.88 19.26 -33.70
N CYS A 113 -4.07 19.83 -33.57
CA CYS A 113 -5.09 19.84 -34.61
C CYS A 113 -4.68 20.76 -35.78
N SER A 114 -5.19 20.49 -36.99
CA SER A 114 -4.87 21.25 -38.22
C SER A 114 -5.19 22.75 -38.13
N ASP A 115 -6.15 23.10 -37.28
CA ASP A 115 -6.66 24.47 -37.14
C ASP A 115 -5.77 25.35 -36.26
N VAL A 116 -4.80 24.76 -35.55
CA VAL A 116 -3.89 25.46 -34.64
C VAL A 116 -2.45 25.20 -35.06
N THR A 117 -1.71 26.27 -35.38
CA THR A 117 -0.26 26.15 -35.55
C THR A 117 0.42 26.20 -34.18
N MET A 118 0.87 25.05 -33.69
CA MET A 118 1.58 24.95 -32.41
C MET A 118 2.90 25.74 -32.41
N SER A 119 3.09 26.60 -31.41
CA SER A 119 4.33 27.38 -31.23
C SER A 119 5.54 26.49 -30.96
N ASN A 120 6.74 27.04 -31.15
CA ASN A 120 7.98 26.31 -30.85
C ASN A 120 8.14 26.00 -29.35
N ASP A 121 7.62 26.86 -28.47
CA ASP A 121 7.66 26.64 -27.02
C ASP A 121 6.81 25.43 -26.63
N TRP A 122 5.61 25.30 -27.21
CA TRP A 122 4.75 24.14 -27.00
C TRP A 122 5.33 22.85 -27.59
N LYS A 123 5.99 22.92 -28.75
CA LYS A 123 6.74 21.78 -29.32
C LYS A 123 7.85 21.33 -28.36
N THR A 124 8.63 22.28 -27.85
CA THR A 124 9.74 22.03 -26.92
C THR A 124 9.22 21.43 -25.61
N TYR A 125 8.16 21.98 -25.03
CA TYR A 125 7.49 21.45 -23.84
C TYR A 125 7.00 20.01 -24.02
N ARG A 126 6.28 19.72 -25.11
CA ARG A 126 5.78 18.36 -25.40
C ARG A 126 6.92 17.38 -25.65
N GLN A 127 8.03 17.83 -26.22
CA GLN A 127 9.21 16.99 -26.39
C GLN A 127 9.87 16.68 -25.04
N ALA A 128 10.09 17.70 -24.20
CA ALA A 128 10.62 17.51 -22.85
C ALA A 128 9.76 16.56 -21.99
N LEU A 129 8.43 16.62 -22.12
CA LEU A 129 7.53 15.64 -21.48
C LEU A 129 7.81 14.21 -21.96
N ARG A 130 8.02 13.98 -23.26
CA ARG A 130 8.34 12.63 -23.78
C ARG A 130 9.69 12.14 -23.27
N ASP A 131 10.65 13.05 -23.19
CA ASP A 131 12.03 12.75 -22.79
C ASP A 131 12.20 12.61 -21.27
N ILE A 132 11.16 12.89 -20.47
CA ILE A 132 11.20 12.77 -19.00
C ILE A 132 11.65 11.39 -18.51
N THR A 133 11.44 10.34 -19.31
CA THR A 133 11.88 8.97 -18.98
C THR A 133 13.39 8.76 -19.08
N THR A 134 14.12 9.74 -19.59
CA THR A 134 15.58 9.72 -19.74
C THR A 134 16.30 10.50 -18.64
N HIS A 135 15.55 11.11 -17.72
CA HIS A 135 16.11 11.87 -16.60
C HIS A 135 16.98 10.97 -15.71
N SER A 136 18.07 11.50 -15.16
CA SER A 136 19.07 10.70 -14.43
C SER A 136 18.54 10.05 -13.16
N ASN A 137 17.51 10.63 -12.54
CA ASN A 137 16.82 10.11 -11.37
C ASN A 137 15.55 9.33 -11.72
N TRP A 138 15.29 9.01 -12.98
CA TRP A 138 14.11 8.23 -13.36
C TRP A 138 14.03 6.91 -12.58
N PRO A 139 12.87 6.53 -12.01
CA PRO A 139 11.56 7.21 -12.06
C PRO A 139 11.26 8.15 -10.88
N ASN A 140 12.24 8.42 -10.02
CA ASN A 140 12.13 9.24 -8.82
C ASN A 140 12.26 10.74 -9.13
N LEU A 141 11.39 11.23 -10.01
CA LEU A 141 11.32 12.63 -10.43
C LEU A 141 10.89 13.53 -9.26
N LYS A 142 11.53 14.69 -9.15
CA LYS A 142 11.21 15.73 -8.18
C LYS A 142 10.02 16.55 -8.64
N VAL A 143 9.18 16.89 -7.67
CA VAL A 143 8.04 17.80 -7.83
C VAL A 143 8.18 18.91 -6.79
N PRO A 144 7.77 20.14 -7.13
CA PRO A 144 7.84 21.25 -6.19
C PRO A 144 6.84 21.06 -5.05
N ASP A 145 7.15 21.68 -3.91
CA ASP A 145 6.30 21.73 -2.73
C ASP A 145 5.00 22.51 -3.00
N MET A 146 4.04 22.43 -2.07
CA MET A 146 2.72 23.06 -2.24
C MET A 146 2.78 24.58 -2.41
N ASP A 147 3.84 25.23 -1.91
CA ASP A 147 4.09 26.66 -2.05
C ASP A 147 4.84 27.04 -3.35
N GLY A 148 5.15 26.03 -4.19
CA GLY A 148 5.90 26.18 -5.43
C GLY A 148 7.42 26.25 -5.25
N SER A 149 7.93 26.08 -4.03
CA SER A 149 9.37 25.97 -3.77
C SER A 149 9.90 24.55 -4.07
N GLY A 150 11.21 24.40 -4.12
CA GLY A 150 11.86 23.11 -4.39
C GLY A 150 12.16 22.83 -5.88
N ASP A 151 12.87 21.73 -6.11
CA ASP A 151 13.26 21.30 -7.44
C ASP A 151 12.07 20.72 -8.22
N ASN A 152 12.03 20.97 -9.52
CA ASN A 152 11.02 20.42 -10.40
C ASN A 152 11.66 19.84 -11.66
N ASP A 153 11.60 18.51 -11.81
CA ASP A 153 12.10 17.83 -13.01
C ASP A 153 11.10 17.91 -14.18
N TRP A 154 9.83 18.26 -13.91
CA TRP A 154 8.84 18.40 -14.97
C TRP A 154 9.02 19.72 -15.71
N PRO A 155 8.94 19.71 -17.06
CA PRO A 155 9.01 20.96 -17.82
C PRO A 155 7.89 21.90 -17.39
N VAL A 156 8.20 23.20 -17.37
CA VAL A 156 7.23 24.25 -17.06
C VAL A 156 6.36 24.49 -18.29
N LYS A 157 5.05 24.52 -18.08
CA LYS A 157 4.06 24.76 -19.13
C LYS A 157 4.24 26.18 -19.68
N PRO A 158 4.39 26.37 -21.01
CA PRO A 158 4.40 27.69 -21.63
C PRO A 158 3.11 28.46 -21.31
N SER A 159 3.21 29.79 -21.24
CA SER A 159 2.06 30.70 -21.08
C SER A 159 1.32 30.91 -22.39
#